data_AF-A0A0G0UPF0-F1
#
_entry.id   AF-A0A0G0UPF0-F1
#
_cell.length_a   1.000
_cell.length_b   1.000
_cell.length_c   1.000
_cell.angle_alpha   90.00
_cell.angle_beta   90.00
_cell.angle_gamma   90.00
#
_symmetry.space_group_name_H-M   'P 1'
#
loop_
_entity.id
_entity.type
_entity.pdbx_description
1 polymer ?
#
loop_
_entity_poly.entity_id
_entity_poly.type
_entity_poly.pdbx_seq_one_letter_code
_entity_poly.pdbx_strand_id
1 'polypeptide(L)'
;MSIKIVQNDTRPPLEFSLTQDGAPVDLTGCTVKFYMKDSSTGSVKINGVACVITDATKGKCRYNWTASDTNTVGTYLGEVEVTFGDGKIQTGFKQLSIIIRDDI
;
A
#
# COMPACT_ATOMS: atom_id res chain seq x y z
N MET A 1 0.35 -12.13 -4.13
CA MET A 1 -0.38 -11.27 -5.09
C MET A 1 0.59 -10.22 -5.57
N SER A 2 0.68 -10.03 -6.87
CA SER A 2 1.53 -9.01 -7.51
C SER A 2 0.63 -8.00 -8.22
N ILE A 3 0.84 -6.72 -7.91
CA ILE A 3 0.14 -5.60 -8.52
C ILE A 3 0.99 -5.13 -9.70
N LYS A 4 0.36 -4.91 -10.86
CA LYS A 4 1.05 -4.47 -12.08
C LYS A 4 0.52 -3.10 -12.47
N ILE A 5 1.42 -2.17 -12.73
CA ILE A 5 1.10 -0.81 -13.15
C ILE A 5 2.08 -0.38 -14.25
N VAL A 6 1.66 0.54 -15.10
CA VAL A 6 2.51 1.17 -16.13
C VAL A 6 3.11 2.45 -15.56
N GLN A 7 4.32 2.79 -15.99
CA GLN A 7 5.01 3.99 -15.55
C GLN A 7 4.15 5.24 -15.75
N ASN A 8 4.17 6.16 -14.78
CA ASN A 8 3.37 7.41 -14.75
C ASN A 8 1.85 7.22 -14.67
N ASP A 9 1.34 5.99 -14.73
CA ASP A 9 -0.08 5.74 -14.59
C ASP A 9 -0.52 5.91 -13.13
N THR A 10 -1.75 6.35 -12.95
CA THR A 10 -2.36 6.55 -11.62
C THR A 10 -3.57 5.64 -11.38
N ARG A 11 -3.91 4.81 -12.37
CA ARG A 11 -4.99 3.82 -12.30
C ARG A 11 -4.49 2.41 -12.68
N PRO A 12 -5.17 1.35 -12.21
CA PRO A 12 -6.13 1.37 -11.10
C PRO A 12 -5.44 1.73 -9.77
N PRO A 13 -6.17 2.29 -8.79
CA PRO A 13 -5.63 2.48 -7.44
C PRO A 13 -5.21 1.13 -6.84
N LEU A 14 -4.27 1.17 -5.90
CA LEU A 14 -3.87 -0.03 -5.17
C LEU A 14 -4.91 -0.32 -4.09
N GLU A 15 -5.80 -1.27 -4.37
CA GLU A 15 -6.80 -1.75 -3.42
C GLU A 15 -6.27 -2.96 -2.64
N PHE A 16 -6.46 -2.96 -1.33
CA PHE A 16 -6.04 -4.05 -0.46
C PHE A 16 -6.95 -4.17 0.77
N SER A 17 -7.00 -5.39 1.30
CA SER A 17 -7.73 -5.72 2.53
C SER A 17 -6.73 -6.14 3.59
N LEU A 18 -6.83 -5.56 4.79
CA LEU A 18 -6.06 -5.99 5.95
C LEU A 18 -6.81 -7.12 6.64
N THR A 19 -6.12 -8.26 6.79
CA THR A 19 -6.60 -9.40 7.55
C THR A 19 -5.57 -9.84 8.58
N GLN A 20 -6.04 -10.30 9.72
CA GLN A 20 -5.26 -10.87 10.81
C GLN A 20 -5.87 -12.22 11.15
N ASP A 21 -5.06 -13.29 11.13
CA ASP A 21 -5.49 -14.67 11.39
C ASP A 21 -6.72 -15.12 10.55
N GLY A 22 -6.83 -14.58 9.33
CA GLY A 22 -7.94 -14.88 8.41
C GLY A 22 -9.20 -14.04 8.63
N ALA A 23 -9.26 -13.19 9.65
CA ALA A 23 -10.35 -12.23 9.89
C ALA A 23 -9.98 -10.82 9.40
N PRO A 24 -10.94 -10.03 8.87
CA PRO A 24 -10.69 -8.63 8.55
C PRO A 24 -10.37 -7.82 9.81
N VAL A 25 -9.40 -6.91 9.69
CA VAL A 25 -9.07 -5.96 10.75
C VAL A 25 -10.07 -4.80 10.69
N ASP A 26 -10.74 -4.49 11.80
CA ASP A 26 -11.57 -3.28 11.88
C ASP A 26 -10.68 -2.03 11.93
N LEU A 27 -10.92 -1.11 11.00
CA LEU A 27 -10.13 0.12 10.86
C LEU A 27 -10.92 1.35 11.32
N THR A 28 -11.99 1.18 12.11
CA THR A 28 -12.83 2.30 12.55
C THR A 28 -12.01 3.22 13.44
N GLY A 29 -11.95 4.51 13.09
CA GLY A 29 -11.13 5.49 13.81
C GLY A 29 -9.62 5.29 13.67
N CYS A 30 -9.17 4.40 12.78
CA CYS A 30 -7.76 4.16 12.53
C CYS A 30 -7.24 5.04 11.40
N THR A 31 -5.91 5.20 11.34
CA THR A 31 -5.23 5.75 10.17
C THR A 31 -4.35 4.69 9.54
N VAL A 32 -4.34 4.63 8.21
CA VAL A 32 -3.55 3.66 7.45
C VAL A 32 -2.55 4.40 6.60
N LYS A 33 -1.28 3.99 6.65
CA LYS A 33 -0.20 4.52 5.81
C LYS A 33 0.37 3.43 4.94
N PHE A 34 0.74 3.79 3.72
CA PHE A 34 1.46 2.93 2.78
C PHE A 34 2.91 3.36 2.66
N TYR A 35 3.78 2.36 2.65
CA TYR A 35 5.20 2.50 2.42
C TYR A 35 5.58 1.63 1.23
N MET A 36 6.57 2.07 0.47
CA MET A 36 7.05 1.34 -0.71
C MET A 36 8.54 1.54 -0.84
N LYS A 37 9.26 0.45 -1.07
CA LYS A 37 10.70 0.46 -1.34
C LYS A 37 11.04 -0.38 -2.54
N ASP A 38 12.12 -0.02 -3.21
CA ASP A 38 12.67 -0.82 -4.30
C ASP A 38 13.11 -2.19 -3.77
N SER A 39 12.70 -3.26 -4.44
CA SER A 39 12.93 -4.62 -3.97
C SER A 39 14.39 -5.07 -4.10
N SER A 40 15.16 -4.43 -4.98
CA SER A 40 16.54 -4.82 -5.27
C SER A 40 17.57 -4.01 -4.47
N THR A 41 17.33 -2.71 -4.31
CA THR A 41 18.22 -1.76 -3.63
C THR A 41 17.78 -1.45 -2.21
N GLY A 42 16.51 -1.68 -1.87
CA GLY A 42 15.93 -1.30 -0.58
C GLY A 42 15.63 0.19 -0.44
N SER A 43 15.87 1.00 -1.47
CA SER A 43 15.62 2.44 -1.45
C SER A 43 14.14 2.75 -1.26
N VAL A 44 13.81 3.59 -0.28
CA VAL A 44 12.42 4.00 0.00
C VAL A 44 11.93 4.94 -1.10
N LYS A 45 10.81 4.59 -1.73
CA LYS A 45 10.13 5.39 -2.75
C LYS A 45 8.89 6.10 -2.20
N ILE A 46 8.15 5.43 -1.30
CA ILE A 46 7.04 6.02 -0.56
C ILE A 46 7.30 5.82 0.92
N ASN A 47 7.34 6.91 1.68
CA ASN A 47 7.67 6.91 3.10
C ASN A 47 6.45 7.28 3.97
N GLY A 48 5.41 6.44 3.95
CA GLY A 48 4.29 6.56 4.89
C GLY A 48 3.25 7.58 4.48
N VAL A 49 2.62 7.37 3.31
CA VAL A 49 1.54 8.23 2.80
C VAL A 49 0.19 7.65 3.19
N ALA A 50 -0.76 8.52 3.57
CA ALA A 50 -2.07 8.10 4.03
C ALA A 50 -2.89 7.41 2.92
N CYS A 51 -3.49 6.27 3.29
CA CYS A 51 -4.44 5.54 2.46
C CYS A 51 -5.87 5.98 2.75
N VAL A 52 -6.76 5.77 1.77
CA VAL A 52 -8.18 5.99 1.93
C VAL A 52 -8.83 4.69 2.38
N ILE A 53 -9.46 4.69 3.55
CA ILE A 53 -10.26 3.56 4.05
C ILE A 53 -11.57 3.54 3.26
N THR A 54 -11.86 2.44 2.57
CA THR A 54 -13.06 2.29 1.74
C THR A 54 -14.16 1.50 2.45
N ASP A 55 -13.79 0.56 3.32
CA ASP A 55 -14.71 -0.17 4.20
C ASP A 55 -13.96 -0.55 5.49
N ALA A 56 -14.17 0.26 6.54
CA ALA A 56 -13.45 0.11 7.80
C ALA A 56 -13.71 -1.24 8.48
N THR A 57 -14.96 -1.70 8.47
CA THR A 57 -15.38 -2.95 9.12
C THR A 57 -14.85 -4.21 8.43
N LYS A 58 -14.50 -4.09 7.14
CA LYS A 58 -13.91 -5.18 6.34
C LYS A 58 -12.41 -5.02 6.13
N GLY A 59 -11.78 -4.05 6.79
CA GLY A 59 -10.36 -3.77 6.65
C GLY A 59 -9.94 -3.35 5.24
N LYS A 60 -10.86 -2.80 4.42
CA LYS A 60 -10.55 -2.43 3.04
C LYS A 60 -10.03 -1.01 2.95
N CYS A 61 -8.92 -0.87 2.25
CA CYS A 61 -8.27 0.40 1.97
C CYS A 61 -7.89 0.49 0.49
N ARG A 62 -7.69 1.72 0.03
CA ARG A 62 -7.02 1.99 -1.24
C ARG A 62 -5.92 3.03 -1.07
N TYR A 63 -4.82 2.81 -1.79
CA TYR A 63 -3.81 3.83 -2.02
C TYR A 63 -4.02 4.43 -3.42
N ASN A 64 -4.11 5.76 -3.49
CA ASN A 64 -4.20 6.47 -4.76
C ASN A 64 -2.79 6.83 -5.21
N TRP A 65 -2.36 6.25 -6.32
CA TRP A 65 -1.08 6.55 -6.92
C TRP A 65 -0.99 8.01 -7.37
N THR A 66 0.20 8.58 -7.22
CA THR A 66 0.61 9.80 -7.93
C THR A 66 1.60 9.42 -9.04
N ALA A 67 1.75 10.26 -10.07
CA ALA A 67 2.70 9.99 -11.15
C ALA A 67 4.14 9.82 -10.62
N SER A 68 4.51 10.55 -9.55
CA SER A 68 5.81 10.43 -8.88
C SER A 68 6.03 9.07 -8.21
N ASP A 69 4.97 8.38 -7.80
CA ASP A 69 5.05 7.06 -7.18
C ASP A 69 5.37 5.98 -8.23
N THR A 70 4.89 6.17 -9.45
CA THR A 70 4.98 5.20 -10.55
C THR A 70 5.98 5.58 -11.64
N ASN A 71 6.71 6.69 -11.50
CA ASN A 71 7.63 7.20 -12.52
C ASN A 71 8.93 6.40 -12.72
N THR A 72 9.13 5.27 -12.03
CA THR A 72 10.36 4.48 -12.15
C THR A 72 10.02 3.01 -12.32
N VAL A 73 10.42 2.45 -13.45
CA VAL A 73 10.27 1.03 -13.78
C VAL A 73 11.05 0.18 -12.78
N GLY A 74 10.46 -0.93 -12.34
CA GLY A 74 11.09 -1.81 -11.37
C GLY A 74 10.11 -2.69 -10.60
N THR A 75 10.65 -3.52 -9.71
CA THR A 75 9.87 -4.28 -8.75
C THR A 75 10.05 -3.68 -7.37
N TYR A 76 8.94 -3.47 -6.68
CA TYR A 76 8.87 -2.81 -5.39
C TYR A 76 8.15 -3.67 -4.37
N LEU A 77 8.49 -3.47 -3.12
CA LEU A 77 7.83 -4.07 -1.96
C LEU A 77 7.08 -2.97 -1.21
N GLY A 78 5.78 -3.13 -1.12
CA GLY A 78 4.89 -2.27 -0.36
C GLY A 78 4.53 -2.89 0.98
N GLU A 79 4.40 -2.06 2.01
CA GLU A 79 3.90 -2.46 3.32
C GLU A 79 2.90 -1.42 3.84
N VAL A 80 2.02 -1.87 4.72
CA VAL A 80 0.93 -1.06 5.27
C VAL A 80 1.06 -0.99 6.78
N GLU A 81 0.90 0.19 7.33
CA GLU A 81 0.94 0.46 8.76
C GLU A 81 -0.38 1.04 9.20
N VAL A 82 -0.97 0.45 10.23
CA VAL A 82 -2.20 0.95 10.85
C VAL A 82 -1.83 1.57 12.19
N THR A 83 -2.30 2.79 12.42
CA THR A 83 -2.32 3.40 13.76
C THR A 83 -3.76 3.42 14.26
N PHE A 84 -4.00 2.73 15.38
CA PHE A 84 -5.30 2.64 16.05
C PHE A 84 -5.60 3.90 16.87
N GLY A 85 -6.86 4.11 17.23
CA GLY A 85 -7.29 5.25 18.05
C GLY A 85 -6.58 5.35 19.41
N ASP A 86 -6.21 4.21 20.00
CA ASP A 86 -5.42 4.13 21.23
C ASP A 86 -3.91 4.39 21.03
N GLY A 87 -3.48 4.81 19.82
CA GLY A 87 -2.09 5.09 19.48
C GLY A 87 -1.22 3.86 19.23
N LYS A 88 -1.78 2.64 19.35
CA LYS A 88 -1.07 1.40 18.99
C LYS A 88 -0.83 1.36 17.49
N ILE A 89 0.32 0.80 17.10
CA ILE A 89 0.72 0.66 15.71
C ILE A 89 0.81 -0.82 15.36
N GLN A 90 0.27 -1.20 14.20
CA GLN A 90 0.41 -2.54 13.63
C GLN A 90 0.85 -2.44 12.17
N THR A 91 2.00 -3.03 11.87
CA THR A 91 2.50 -3.15 10.49
C THR A 91 2.09 -4.50 9.92
N GLY A 92 1.53 -4.50 8.71
CA GLY A 92 1.15 -5.70 8.01
C GLY A 92 2.38 -6.57 7.73
N PHE A 93 2.41 -7.80 8.26
CA PHE A 93 3.52 -8.73 8.08
C PHE A 93 3.79 -9.08 6.61
N LYS A 94 2.72 -9.12 5.80
CA LYS A 94 2.80 -9.50 4.39
C LYS A 94 3.07 -8.29 3.52
N GLN A 95 4.20 -8.31 2.82
CA GLN A 95 4.52 -7.30 1.82
C GLN A 95 3.74 -7.53 0.52
N LEU A 96 3.31 -6.43 -0.09
CA LEU A 96 2.71 -6.37 -1.41
C LEU A 96 3.83 -6.25 -2.44
N SER A 97 3.78 -7.05 -3.50
CA SER A 97 4.76 -6.93 -4.59
C SER A 97 4.15 -6.08 -5.70
N ILE A 98 4.80 -4.98 -6.07
CA ILE A 98 4.34 -4.03 -7.09
C ILE A 98 5.35 -4.03 -8.23
N ILE A 99 4.88 -4.25 -9.45
CA ILE A 99 5.71 -4.30 -10.65
C ILE A 99 5.29 -3.14 -11.55
N ILE A 100 6.25 -2.26 -11.81
CA ILE A 100 6.10 -1.10 -12.69
C ILE A 100 6.83 -1.42 -13.99
N ARG A 101 6.12 -1.42 -15.11
CA ARG A 101 6.71 -1.54 -16.45
C ARG A 101 6.76 -0.21 -17.17
N ASP A 102 7.63 -0.11 -18.16
CA ASP A 102 7.78 1.04 -19.05
C ASP A 102 6.49 1.34 -19.84
N ASP A 103 6.28 2.63 -20.13
CA ASP A 103 5.23 3.13 -21.01
C ASP A 103 5.80 3.32 -22.43
N ILE A 104 5.05 2.95 -23.48
CA ILE A 104 5.53 2.93 -24.87
C ILE A 104 4.97 4.11 -25.65
#